data_AF-A0A1S8CTB7-F1
#
_entry.id   AF-A0A1S8CTB7-F1
#
_cell.length_a   1.000
_cell.length_b   1.000
_cell.length_c   1.000
_cell.angle_alpha   90.00
_cell.angle_beta   90.00
_cell.angle_gamma   90.00
#
_symmetry.space_group_name_H-M   'P 1'
#
loop_
_entity.id
_entity.type
_entity.pdbx_description
1 polymer ?
#
loop_
_entity_poly.entity_id
_entity_poly.type
_entity_poly.pdbx_seq_one_letter_code
_entity_poly.pdbx_strand_id
1 'polypeptide(L)'
;FLLTDKGYQGLKRLKIPYLMPFKANKKRPLVALQKWLNTEISRRRIRIEHVIGKLKRFKILAERYRNRRKRMGLRFNLIAAIYNIELVKN
;
A
#
# COMPACT_ATOMS: atom_id res chain seq x y z
N PHE A 1 -1.17 -11.79 7.34
CA PHE A 1 -0.95 -10.52 8.04
C PHE A 1 -1.08 -9.37 7.05
N LEU A 2 -1.60 -8.21 7.46
CA LEU A 2 -1.77 -7.03 6.59
C LEU A 2 -0.51 -6.17 6.61
N LEU A 3 0.07 -5.80 5.47
CA LEU A 3 1.16 -4.82 5.41
C LEU A 3 0.56 -3.41 5.36
N THR A 4 0.98 -2.54 6.27
CA THR A 4 0.28 -1.28 6.53
C THR A 4 1.23 -0.11 6.66
N ASP A 5 0.71 1.06 6.30
CA ASP A 5 1.42 2.32 6.51
C ASP A 5 1.19 2.84 7.91
N LYS A 6 2.12 3.68 8.38
CA LYS A 6 2.07 4.33 9.69
C LYS A 6 0.81 5.16 9.92
N GLY A 7 0.12 5.58 8.85
CA GLY A 7 -1.15 6.32 8.92
C GLY A 7 -2.32 5.49 9.43
N TYR A 8 -2.25 4.16 9.35
CA TYR A 8 -3.34 3.26 9.74
C TYR A 8 -3.32 2.89 11.22
N GLN A 9 -3.09 3.87 12.11
CA GLN A 9 -2.97 3.64 13.56
C GLN A 9 -4.24 3.02 14.19
N GLY A 10 -5.41 3.27 13.59
CA GLY A 10 -6.69 2.71 14.01
C GLY A 10 -6.82 1.20 13.85
N LEU A 11 -5.92 0.56 13.07
CA LEU A 11 -5.91 -0.90 12.89
C LEU A 11 -5.66 -1.66 14.19
N LYS A 12 -5.08 -1.03 15.22
CA LYS A 12 -4.95 -1.62 16.57
C LYS A 12 -6.29 -2.10 17.14
N ARG A 13 -7.39 -1.45 16.78
CA ARG A 13 -8.74 -1.80 17.23
C ARG A 13 -9.30 -3.04 16.52
N LEU A 14 -8.82 -3.27 15.30
CA LEU A 14 -9.16 -4.46 14.54
C LEU A 14 -8.20 -5.55 15.01
N LYS A 15 -8.73 -6.64 15.59
CA LYS A 15 -7.94 -7.78 16.07
C LYS A 15 -7.35 -8.62 14.92
N ILE A 16 -6.84 -7.94 13.88
CA ILE A 16 -6.28 -8.51 12.67
C ILE A 16 -4.75 -8.45 12.79
N PRO A 17 -4.01 -9.52 12.49
CA PRO A 17 -2.56 -9.47 12.47
C PRO A 17 -2.07 -8.53 11.37
N TYR A 18 -1.38 -7.45 11.73
CA TYR A 18 -0.79 -6.49 10.79
C TYR A 18 0.70 -6.25 11.07
N LEU A 19 1.42 -5.88 10.01
CA LEU A 19 2.80 -5.45 10.03
C LEU A 19 2.85 -3.97 9.67
N MET A 20 3.47 -3.17 10.53
CA MET A 20 3.59 -1.72 10.37
C MET A 20 5.02 -1.29 10.72
N PRO A 21 5.62 -0.34 9.99
CA PRO A 21 6.96 0.09 10.32
C PRO A 21 6.99 0.85 11.65
N PHE A 22 8.02 0.59 12.45
CA PHE A 22 8.26 1.24 13.73
C PHE A 22 8.59 2.73 13.53
N LYS A 23 8.05 3.59 14.41
CA LYS A 23 8.32 5.03 14.42
C LYS A 23 9.37 5.36 15.48
N ALA A 24 10.44 6.03 15.06
CA ALA A 24 11.41 6.65 15.96
C ALA A 24 10.82 7.93 16.57
N ASN A 25 11.12 8.21 17.83
CA ASN A 25 10.82 9.49 18.49
C ASN A 25 12.11 10.06 19.10
N LYS A 26 12.16 11.38 19.37
CA LYS A 26 13.36 12.06 19.90
C LYS A 26 13.94 11.39 21.16
N LYS A 27 13.07 10.90 22.06
CA LYS A 27 13.47 10.21 23.30
C LYS A 27 13.59 8.68 23.16
N ARG A 28 13.19 8.11 22.03
CA ARG A 28 13.12 6.66 21.79
C ARG A 28 13.60 6.35 20.36
N PRO A 29 14.92 6.27 20.16
CA PRO A 29 15.49 5.88 18.87
C PRO A 29 15.18 4.40 18.56
N LEU A 30 15.25 4.03 17.29
CA LEU A 30 15.03 2.64 16.86
C LEU A 30 16.25 1.78 17.22
N VAL A 31 15.98 0.63 17.82
CA VAL A 31 16.98 -0.41 18.08
C VAL A 31 17.34 -1.14 16.78
N ALA A 32 18.50 -1.81 16.72
CA ALA A 32 19.00 -2.48 15.51
C ALA A 32 17.97 -3.44 14.89
N LEU A 33 17.30 -4.26 15.71
CA LEU A 33 16.24 -5.17 15.24
C LEU A 33 15.06 -4.43 14.58
N GLN A 34 14.63 -3.31 15.16
CA GLN A 34 13.54 -2.51 14.60
C GLN A 34 13.93 -1.85 13.27
N LYS A 35 15.19 -1.43 13.13
CA LYS A 35 15.72 -0.92 11.85
C LYS A 35 15.73 -2.02 10.79
N TRP A 36 16.21 -3.22 11.13
CA TRP A 36 16.19 -4.37 10.22
C TRP A 36 14.77 -4.74 9.77
N LEU A 37 13.82 -4.82 10.71
CA LEU A 37 12.41 -5.07 10.40
C LEU A 37 11.81 -3.98 9.49
N ASN A 38 12.11 -2.71 9.75
CA ASN A 38 11.68 -1.61 8.89
C ASN A 38 12.25 -1.71 7.48
N THR A 39 13.52 -2.10 7.33
CA THR A 39 14.16 -2.32 6.02
C THR A 39 13.42 -3.39 5.25
N GLU A 40 13.09 -4.50 5.89
CA GLU A 40 12.39 -5.61 5.25
C GLU A 40 10.94 -5.25 4.88
N ILE A 41 10.25 -4.48 5.74
CA ILE A 41 8.94 -3.89 5.43
C ILE A 41 9.04 -3.00 4.19
N SER A 42 10.04 -2.11 4.13
CA SER A 42 10.25 -1.21 3.00
C SER A 42 10.53 -1.96 1.71
N ARG A 43 11.37 -3.00 1.73
CA ARG A 43 11.63 -3.86 0.56
C ARG A 43 10.34 -4.45 -0.03
N ARG A 44 9.42 -4.90 0.82
CA ARG A 44 8.11 -5.41 0.40
C ARG A 44 7.21 -4.29 -0.14
N ARG A 45 7.23 -3.11 0.48
CA ARG A 45 6.45 -1.94 0.03
C ARG A 45 6.88 -1.43 -1.35
N ILE A 46 8.17 -1.50 -1.70
CA ILE A 46 8.67 -1.05 -3.03
C ILE A 46 7.90 -1.72 -4.18
N ARG A 47 7.67 -3.04 -4.10
CA ARG A 47 6.90 -3.76 -5.14
C ARG A 47 5.46 -3.23 -5.24
N ILE A 48 4.82 -2.97 -4.10
CA ILE A 48 3.46 -2.41 -4.04
C ILE A 48 3.43 -0.99 -4.61
N GLU A 49 4.42 -0.16 -4.27
CA GLU A 49 4.56 1.21 -4.76
C GLU A 49 4.77 1.24 -6.28
N HIS A 50 5.55 0.30 -6.84
CA HIS A 50 5.68 0.15 -8.29
C HIS A 50 4.34 -0.17 -8.97
N VAL A 51 3.57 -1.12 -8.43
CA VAL A 51 2.23 -1.46 -8.94
C VAL A 51 1.29 -0.25 -8.86
N ILE A 52 1.25 0.44 -7.71
CA ILE A 52 0.44 1.66 -7.55
C ILE A 52 0.88 2.73 -8.56
N GLY A 53 2.18 2.90 -8.80
CA GLY A 53 2.71 3.82 -9.80
C GLY A 53 2.22 3.49 -11.21
N LYS A 54 2.17 2.20 -11.58
CA LYS A 54 1.61 1.76 -12.87
C LYS A 54 0.10 2.01 -12.95
N LEU A 55 -0.65 1.69 -11.89
CA LEU A 55 -2.09 1.95 -11.84
C LEU A 55 -2.42 3.45 -11.88
N LYS A 56 -1.59 4.31 -11.31
CA LYS A 56 -1.73 5.78 -11.39
C LYS A 56 -1.42 6.36 -12.77
N ARG A 57 -0.99 5.57 -13.77
CA ARG A 57 -0.99 6.04 -15.17
C ARG A 57 -2.40 6.25 -15.70
N PHE A 58 -3.38 5.52 -15.18
CA PHE A 58 -4.77 5.73 -15.52
C PHE A 58 -5.28 6.98 -14.78
N LYS A 59 -5.58 8.06 -15.52
CA LYS A 59 -6.05 9.35 -14.95
C LYS A 59 -7.23 9.21 -14.00
N ILE A 60 -8.10 8.23 -14.25
CA ILE A 60 -9.23 7.89 -13.37
C ILE A 60 -8.82 7.54 -11.93
N LEU A 61 -7.59 7.04 -11.73
CA LEU A 61 -6.99 6.70 -10.44
C LEU A 61 -5.99 7.76 -9.96
N ALA A 62 -5.39 8.52 -10.87
CA ALA A 62 -4.38 9.54 -10.57
C ALA A 62 -5.00 10.86 -10.10
N GLU A 63 -6.10 11.25 -10.73
CA GLU A 63 -6.75 12.53 -10.55
C GLU A 63 -7.99 12.41 -9.64
N ARG A 64 -8.53 13.57 -9.26
CA ARG A 64 -9.76 13.61 -8.47
C ARG A 64 -10.91 13.00 -9.26
N TYR A 65 -11.44 11.88 -8.77
CA TYR A 65 -12.59 11.21 -9.38
C TYR A 65 -13.86 12.07 -9.30
N ARG A 66 -14.39 12.51 -10.45
CA ARG A 66 -15.58 13.39 -10.54
C ARG A 66 -16.90 12.67 -10.89
N ASN A 67 -16.88 11.36 -11.17
CA ASN A 67 -18.09 10.61 -11.54
C ASN A 67 -18.77 9.96 -10.31
N ARG A 68 -19.98 9.42 -10.47
CA ARG A 68 -20.72 8.72 -9.41
C ARG A 68 -19.91 7.51 -8.90
N ARG A 69 -19.71 7.47 -7.58
CA ARG A 69 -18.83 6.49 -6.92
C ARG A 69 -19.37 5.07 -6.82
N LYS A 70 -20.67 4.84 -7.10
CA LYS A 70 -21.33 3.52 -7.02
C LYS A 70 -20.57 2.40 -7.77
N ARG A 71 -19.93 2.72 -8.90
CA ARG A 71 -19.15 1.77 -9.72
C ARG A 71 -17.64 2.01 -9.68
N MET A 72 -17.12 2.74 -8.69
CA MET A 72 -15.68 3.03 -8.61
C MET A 72 -14.86 1.76 -8.38
N GLY A 73 -15.29 0.89 -7.47
CA GLY A 73 -14.64 -0.40 -7.20
C GLY A 73 -14.58 -1.30 -8.44
N LEU A 74 -15.68 -1.42 -9.19
CA LEU A 74 -15.69 -2.19 -10.45
C LEU A 74 -14.66 -1.66 -11.44
N ARG A 75 -14.59 -0.34 -11.65
CA ARG A 75 -13.61 0.26 -12.57
C ARG A 75 -12.18 0.04 -12.11
N PHE A 76 -11.92 0.15 -10.81
CA PHE A 76 -10.62 -0.16 -10.23
C PHE A 76 -10.24 -1.63 -10.47
N ASN A 77 -11.15 -2.56 -10.20
CA ASN A 77 -10.93 -3.99 -10.39
C ASN A 77 -10.63 -4.35 -11.85
N LEU A 78 -11.34 -3.73 -12.80
CA LEU A 78 -11.10 -3.95 -14.23
C LEU A 78 -9.72 -3.43 -14.65
N ILE A 79 -9.30 -2.25 -14.18
CA ILE A 79 -7.96 -1.71 -14.45
C ILE A 79 -6.88 -2.62 -13.86
N ALA A 80 -7.08 -3.08 -12.62
CA ALA A 80 -6.16 -4.01 -11.97
C ALA A 80 -6.09 -5.35 -12.73
N ALA A 81 -7.22 -5.86 -13.22
CA ALA A 81 -7.26 -7.08 -14.03
C ALA A 81 -6.47 -6.91 -15.34
N ILE A 82 -6.63 -5.80 -16.05
CA ILE A 82 -5.85 -5.48 -17.26
C ILE A 82 -4.36 -5.46 -16.93
N TYR A 83 -3.95 -4.73 -15.89
CA TYR A 83 -2.55 -4.67 -15.46
C TYR A 83 -1.98 -6.04 -15.10
N ASN A 84 -2.75 -6.89 -14.42
CA ASN A 84 -2.33 -8.25 -14.08
C ASN A 84 -2.15 -9.13 -15.32
N ILE A 85 -3.02 -8.99 -16.33
CA ILE A 85 -2.88 -9.71 -17.60
C ILE A 85 -1.60 -9.29 -18.32
N GLU A 86 -1.31 -7.98 -18.36
CA GLU A 86 -0.06 -7.46 -18.94
C GLU A 86 1.18 -7.93 -18.17
N LEU A 87 1.08 -8.05 -16.84
CA LEU A 87 2.18 -8.51 -16.00
C LEU A 87 2.51 -9.99 -16.21
N VAL A 88 1.52 -10.85 -16.50
CA VAL A 88 1.72 -12.29 -16.74
C VAL A 88 2.25 -12.56 -18.15
N LYS A 89 1.93 -11.70 -19.12
CA LYS A 89 2.37 -11.85 -20.51
C LYS A 89 3.83 -11.44 -20.75
N ASN A 90 4.42 -10.66 -19.84
CA ASN A 90 5.82 -10.23 -19.87
C ASN A 90 6.66 -11.05 -18.89
#